data_AF-A0A0Q7YIL0-F1
#
_entry.id   AF-A0A0Q7YIL0-F1
#
_cell.length_a   1.000
_cell.length_b   1.000
_cell.length_c   1.000
_cell.angle_alpha   90.00
_cell.angle_beta   90.00
_cell.angle_gamma   90.00
#
_symmetry.space_group_name_H-M   'P 1'
#
loop_
_entity.id
_entity.type
_entity.pdbx_description
1 polymer ?
#
loop_
_entity_poly.entity_id
_entity_poly.type
_entity_poly.pdbx_seq_one_letter_code
_entity_poly.pdbx_strand_id
1 'polypeptide(L)'
;MAEFLYSAWFIDDAALPDDQDREWVACILIDADCADAAKSWGDSLAQDRATHSPSERFLWSSIEDMMSLPEATDLSSVPHIEAGQLASSEEIGW
;
A
#
# COMPACT_ATOMS: atom_id res chain seq x y z
N MET A 1 15.59 -12.20 -3.27
CA MET A 1 14.44 -11.28 -3.20
C MET A 1 14.36 -10.80 -1.76
N ALA A 2 13.95 -9.55 -1.59
CA ALA A 2 13.86 -8.87 -0.30
C ALA A 2 12.43 -8.38 -0.10
N GLU A 3 12.00 -8.39 1.16
CA GLU A 3 10.66 -7.97 1.56
C GLU A 3 10.66 -6.48 1.89
N PHE A 4 9.74 -5.75 1.27
CA PHE A 4 9.56 -4.32 1.48
C PHE A 4 8.14 -4.03 1.95
N LEU A 5 8.00 -3.21 2.99
CA LEU A 5 6.72 -2.68 3.42
C LEU A 5 6.40 -1.44 2.59
N TYR A 6 5.38 -1.56 1.75
CA TYR A 6 4.83 -0.43 1.02
C TYR A 6 3.62 0.12 1.77
N SER A 7 3.64 1.42 1.99
CA SER A 7 2.54 2.16 2.60
C SER A 7 2.04 3.21 1.62
N ALA A 8 0.74 3.24 1.36
CA ALA A 8 0.09 4.23 0.50
C ALA A 8 -1.00 4.97 1.29
N TRP A 9 -0.97 6.30 1.20
CA TRP A 9 -1.95 7.16 1.84
C TRP A 9 -3.01 7.59 0.83
N PHE A 10 -4.26 7.46 1.25
CA PHE A 10 -5.44 7.85 0.48
C PHE A 10 -6.24 8.89 1.25
N ILE A 11 -6.99 9.68 0.50
CA ILE A 11 -8.03 10.56 1.04
C ILE A 11 -9.35 10.27 0.36
N ASP A 12 -10.41 10.11 1.15
CA ASP A 12 -11.77 10.09 0.65
C ASP A 12 -12.34 11.52 0.66
N ASP A 13 -12.68 12.03 -0.53
CA ASP A 13 -13.23 13.39 -0.69
C ASP A 13 -14.73 13.45 -0.39
N ALA A 14 -15.40 12.30 -0.31
CA ALA A 14 -16.82 12.21 0.00
C ALA A 14 -17.09 12.17 1.52
N ALA A 15 -16.10 11.80 2.32
CA ALA A 15 -16.12 11.84 3.78
C ALA A 15 -16.13 13.28 4.30
N LEU A 16 -16.73 13.48 5.49
CA LEU A 16 -16.76 14.81 6.09
C LEU A 16 -15.33 15.25 6.43
N PRO A 17 -15.04 16.56 6.43
CA PRO A 17 -13.71 17.05 6.74
C PRO A 17 -13.22 16.72 8.16
N ASP A 18 -14.14 16.36 9.07
CA ASP A 18 -13.87 15.97 10.46
C ASP A 18 -13.92 14.43 10.66
N ASP A 19 -14.18 13.65 9.61
CA ASP A 19 -14.13 12.19 9.69
C ASP A 19 -12.68 11.72 9.86
N GLN A 20 -12.43 10.91 10.89
CA GLN A 20 -11.11 10.35 11.16
C GLN A 20 -10.69 9.35 10.08
N ASP A 21 -11.65 8.75 9.39
CA ASP A 21 -11.45 7.82 8.28
C ASP A 21 -11.32 8.53 6.92
N ARG A 22 -11.33 9.87 6.91
CA ARG A 22 -11.17 10.67 5.70
C ARG A 22 -9.79 10.43 5.07
N GLU A 23 -8.75 10.34 5.88
CA GLU A 23 -7.41 10.01 5.44
C GLU A 23 -7.02 8.67 6.05
N TRP A 24 -6.61 7.73 5.20
CA TRP A 24 -6.31 6.37 5.63
C TRP A 24 -5.11 5.82 4.88
N VAL A 25 -4.48 4.79 5.44
CA VAL A 25 -3.26 4.18 4.90
C VAL A 25 -3.48 2.71 4.60
N ALA A 26 -3.10 2.28 3.40
CA ALA A 26 -2.99 0.88 3.02
C ALA A 26 -1.53 0.44 3.15
N CYS A 27 -1.30 -0.72 3.77
CA CYS A 27 0.03 -1.30 3.89
C CYS A 27 0.03 -2.68 3.22
N ILE A 28 1.05 -2.97 2.41
CA ILE A 28 1.27 -4.27 1.77
C ILE A 28 2.75 -4.65 1.89
N LEU A 29 3.02 -5.95 2.05
CA LEU A 29 4.36 -6.49 1.95
C LEU A 29 4.60 -6.93 0.50
N ILE A 30 5.70 -6.43 -0.06
CA ILE A 30 6.07 -6.68 -1.45
C ILE A 30 7.42 -7.39 -1.48
N ASP A 31 7.45 -8.61 -2.00
CA ASP A 31 8.72 -9.27 -2.32
C ASP A 31 9.22 -8.77 -3.68
N ALA A 32 10.41 -8.18 -3.70
CA ALA A 32 11.01 -7.64 -4.92
C ALA A 32 12.53 -7.76 -4.92
N ASP A 33 13.15 -7.58 -6.09
CA ASP A 33 14.61 -7.52 -6.21
C ASP A 33 15.21 -6.26 -5.55
N CYS A 34 14.47 -5.15 -5.52
CA CYS A 34 14.90 -3.90 -4.91
C CYS A 34 13.72 -3.01 -4.49
N ALA A 35 13.99 -2.05 -3.59
CA ALA A 35 12.98 -1.11 -3.08
C ALA A 35 12.32 -0.27 -4.19
N ASP A 36 13.06 0.09 -5.24
CA ASP A 36 12.53 0.86 -6.38
C ASP A 36 11.49 0.06 -7.18
N ALA A 37 11.76 -1.24 -7.39
CA ALA A 37 10.82 -2.15 -8.04
C ALA A 37 9.57 -2.37 -7.19
N ALA A 38 9.74 -2.60 -5.89
CA ALA A 38 8.63 -2.73 -4.94
C ALA A 38 7.76 -1.46 -4.92
N LYS A 39 8.39 -0.30 -4.84
CA LYS A 39 7.71 0.99 -4.83
C LYS A 39 6.96 1.25 -6.13
N SER A 40 7.61 1.06 -7.29
CA SER A 40 6.98 1.29 -8.59
C SER A 40 5.76 0.39 -8.80
N TRP A 41 5.84 -0.86 -8.36
CA TRP A 41 4.71 -1.80 -8.44
C TRP A 41 3.59 -1.42 -7.46
N GLY A 42 3.92 -1.11 -6.20
CA GLY A 42 2.96 -0.63 -5.20
C GLY A 42 2.27 0.68 -5.61
N ASP A 43 3.00 1.63 -6.21
CA ASP A 43 2.46 2.88 -6.73
C ASP A 43 1.46 2.63 -7.87
N SER A 44 1.76 1.67 -8.74
CA SER A 44 0.86 1.28 -9.83
C SER A 44 -0.45 0.70 -9.29
N LEU A 45 -0.39 -0.16 -8.27
CA LEU A 45 -1.56 -0.69 -7.59
C LEU A 45 -2.37 0.39 -6.88
N ALA A 46 -1.67 1.30 -6.20
CA ALA A 46 -2.30 2.39 -5.46
C ALA A 46 -3.09 3.33 -6.39
N GLN A 47 -2.50 3.66 -7.54
CA GLN A 47 -3.16 4.46 -8.57
C GLN A 47 -4.32 3.72 -9.23
N ASP A 48 -4.17 2.42 -9.49
CA ASP A 48 -5.24 1.60 -10.07
C ASP A 48 -6.49 1.62 -9.18
N ARG A 49 -6.37 1.40 -7.87
CA ARG A 49 -7.54 1.47 -6.98
C ARG A 49 -8.11 2.88 -6.86
N ALA A 50 -7.28 3.92 -6.78
CA ALA A 50 -7.78 5.30 -6.82
C ALA A 50 -8.56 5.60 -8.12
N THR A 51 -8.28 4.88 -9.21
CA THR A 51 -9.05 4.97 -10.44
C THR A 51 -10.38 4.21 -10.37
N HIS A 52 -10.43 3.09 -9.64
CA HIS A 52 -11.64 2.29 -9.41
C HIS A 52 -12.58 2.87 -8.34
N SER A 53 -12.08 3.72 -7.46
CA SER A 53 -12.85 4.39 -6.41
C SER A 53 -13.07 5.86 -6.72
N PRO A 54 -14.29 6.30 -7.08
CA PRO A 54 -14.53 7.67 -7.53
C PRO A 54 -14.40 8.74 -6.42
N SER A 55 -14.48 8.35 -5.14
CA SER A 55 -14.34 9.25 -4.00
C SER A 55 -12.93 9.25 -3.39
N GLU A 56 -12.12 8.22 -3.68
CA GLU A 56 -10.82 8.03 -3.05
C GLU A 56 -9.71 8.56 -3.97
N ARG A 57 -8.74 9.27 -3.40
CA ARG A 57 -7.59 9.80 -4.12
C ARG A 57 -6.30 9.33 -3.48
N PHE A 58 -5.40 8.83 -4.30
CA PHE A 58 -4.03 8.55 -3.88
C PHE A 58 -3.29 9.86 -3.60
N LEU A 59 -2.63 9.96 -2.45
CA LEU A 59 -1.84 11.13 -2.06
C LEU A 59 -0.35 10.90 -2.34
N TRP A 60 0.23 9.92 -1.64
CA TRP A 60 1.65 9.59 -1.69
C TRP A 60 1.88 8.20 -1.10
N SER A 61 3.10 7.69 -1.28
CA SER A 61 3.51 6.39 -0.75
C SER A 61 4.94 6.39 -0.24
N SER A 62 5.23 5.44 0.63
CA SER A 62 6.55 5.15 1.19
C SER A 62 6.89 3.69 0.99
N ILE A 63 8.19 3.41 0.92
CA ILE A 63 8.73 2.05 0.90
C ILE A 63 9.76 1.94 2.01
N GLU A 64 9.60 0.94 2.87
CA GLU A 64 10.53 0.64 3.95
C GLU A 64 11.05 -0.78 3.80
N ASP A 65 12.34 -0.99 4.06
CA ASP A 65 12.93 -2.32 4.07
C ASP A 65 12.51 -3.07 5.35
N MET A 66 12.05 -4.31 5.23
CA MET A 66 11.57 -5.07 6.38
C MET A 66 12.65 -5.23 7.47
N MET A 67 13.93 -5.33 7.10
CA MET A 67 15.02 -5.43 8.08
C MET A 67 15.28 -4.11 8.82
N SER A 68 14.76 -2.99 8.33
CA SER A 68 14.86 -1.68 8.98
C SER A 68 13.71 -1.40 9.94
N LEU A 69 12.64 -2.18 9.90
CA LEU A 69 11.49 -2.03 10.78
C LEU A 69 11.81 -2.59 12.19
N PRO A 70 11.27 -1.99 13.26
CA PRO A 70 11.45 -2.54 14.60
C PRO A 70 10.80 -3.93 14.69
N GLU A 71 11.44 -4.86 15.42
CA GLU A 71 10.94 -6.24 15.63
C GLU A 71 9.53 -6.31 16.24
N ALA A 72 9.03 -5.21 16.81
CA ALA A 72 7.68 -5.09 17.36
C ALA A 72 6.60 -4.72 16.32
N THR A 73 6.96 -4.55 15.05
CA THR A 73 5.98 -4.27 13.99
C THR A 73 5.19 -5.53 13.70
N ASP A 74 3.94 -5.59 14.16
CA ASP A 74 3.04 -6.70 13.85
C ASP A 74 2.58 -6.58 12.39
N LEU A 75 3.21 -7.36 11.52
CA LEU A 75 2.92 -7.44 10.09
C LEU A 75 2.13 -8.70 9.72
N SER A 76 1.70 -9.48 10.72
CA SER A 76 0.99 -10.75 10.51
C SER A 76 -0.34 -10.57 9.78
N SER A 77 -0.95 -9.39 9.92
CA SER A 77 -2.21 -9.04 9.26
C SER A 77 -2.02 -8.32 7.92
N VAL A 78 -0.77 -8.06 7.51
CA VAL A 78 -0.47 -7.32 6.28
C VAL A 78 -0.40 -8.32 5.10
N PRO A 79 -1.15 -8.07 4.02
CA PRO A 79 -1.10 -8.91 2.82
C PRO A 79 0.32 -8.92 2.23
N HIS A 80 0.79 -10.12 1.88
CA HIS A 80 2.11 -10.34 1.27
C HIS A 80 1.96 -10.79 -0.17
N ILE A 81 2.61 -10.05 -1.09
CA ILE A 81 2.50 -10.25 -2.53
C ILE A 81 3.88 -10.13 -3.19
N GLU A 82 4.12 -10.93 -4.23
CA GLU A 82 5.32 -10.82 -5.06
C GLU A 82 5.17 -9.72 -6.12
N ALA A 83 6.20 -8.87 -6.28
CA ALA A 83 6.20 -7.82 -7.29
C ALA A 83 6.05 -8.39 -8.69
N GLY A 84 5.08 -7.89 -9.45
CA GLY A 84 4.78 -8.36 -10.80
C GLY A 84 3.75 -9.50 -10.85
N GLN A 85 3.32 -10.03 -9.71
CA GLN A 85 2.12 -10.85 -9.68
C GLN A 85 0.89 -9.98 -10.00
N LEU A 86 -0.06 -10.52 -10.79
CA LEU A 86 -1.35 -9.89 -11.04
C LEU A 86 -2.23 -10.03 -9.78
N ALA A 87 -1.84 -9.38 -8.69
CA ALA A 87 -2.69 -9.30 -7.51
C ALA A 87 -3.80 -8.29 -7.79
N SER A 88 -5.04 -8.77 -7.83
CA SER A 88 -6.20 -7.91 -7.97
C SER A 88 -6.43 -7.15 -6.66
N SER A 89 -6.96 -5.93 -6.70
CA SER A 89 -7.22 -5.10 -5.50
C SER A 89 -8.00 -5.83 -4.38
N GLU A 90 -8.83 -6.82 -4.74
CA GLU A 90 -9.52 -7.73 -3.82
C GLU A 90 -8.59 -8.72 -3.08
N GLU A 91 -7.51 -9.18 -3.73
CA GLU A 91 -6.50 -10.07 -3.13
C GLU A 91 -5.52 -9.31 -2.23
N ILE A 92 -5.38 -8.01 -2.47
CA ILE A 92 -4.60 -7.10 -1.64
C ILE A 92 -5.38 -6.73 -0.37
N GLY A 93 -6.67 -7.11 -0.26
CA GLY A 93 -7.44 -6.95 0.97
C GLY A 93 -7.54 -5.49 1.44
N TRP A 94 -7.78 -4.58 0.49
CA TRP A 94 -8.10 -3.19 0.82
C TRP A 94 -9.44 -3.09 1.55
#